data_AF-A0A382LYW5-F1
#
_entry.id   AF-A0A382LYW5-F1
#
_cell.length_a   1.000
_cell.length_b   1.000
_cell.length_c   1.000
_cell.angle_alpha   90.00
_cell.angle_beta   90.00
_cell.angle_gamma   90.00
#
_symmetry.space_group_name_H-M   'P 1'
#
loop_
_entity.id
_entity.type
_entity.pdbx_description
1 polymer ?
#
loop_
_entity_poly.entity_id
_entity_poly.type
_entity_poly.pdbx_seq_one_letter_code
_entity_poly.pdbx_strand_id
1 'polypeptide(L)'
;MVEKFTHLDTGNIETTESFFSDRFIKARIESGHPSNEGLDLILEENRSSDWQEQHWKQVKDNQLKYDEDVNQYITLTLSDLVKARSQTLINKYIVSMEADAGQIALEASDRSKKFIVYRINADYFLLNLGLLRSDTNALGDAYIDKGGFYYSSAASSLKEILGGRSTLSDTMEKLSRQFVKYVRILRYMKNSDSNFF
;
A
#
# COMPACT_ATOMS: atom_id res chain seq x y z
N MET A 1 30.07 -14.99 -7.45
CA MET A 1 28.96 -14.86 -8.42
C MET A 1 28.66 -13.38 -8.49
N VAL A 2 28.94 -12.73 -9.62
CA VAL A 2 28.77 -11.27 -9.77
C VAL A 2 27.41 -11.06 -10.39
N GLU A 3 26.45 -10.53 -9.61
CA GLU A 3 25.14 -10.12 -10.13
C GLU A 3 25.37 -9.02 -11.18
N LYS A 4 25.03 -9.34 -12.43
CA LYS A 4 25.07 -8.39 -13.54
C LYS A 4 23.73 -7.69 -13.62
N PHE A 5 23.67 -6.45 -13.13
CA PHE A 5 22.56 -5.56 -13.45
C PHE A 5 22.70 -5.10 -14.90
N THR A 6 21.75 -5.50 -15.75
CA THR A 6 21.65 -5.02 -17.14
C THR A 6 20.95 -3.66 -17.13
N HIS A 7 21.70 -2.59 -17.37
CA HIS A 7 21.13 -1.26 -17.62
C HIS A 7 20.34 -1.28 -18.93
N LEU A 8 19.05 -0.97 -18.88
CA LEU A 8 18.17 -0.84 -20.04
C LEU A 8 17.99 0.65 -20.30
N ASP A 9 18.51 1.15 -21.42
CA ASP A 9 18.41 2.57 -21.77
C ASP A 9 17.07 2.81 -22.49
N THR A 10 16.02 3.11 -21.72
CA THR A 10 14.64 3.24 -22.23
C THR A 10 14.29 4.64 -22.77
N GLY A 11 15.19 5.63 -22.62
CA GLY A 11 14.95 7.01 -23.06
C GLY A 11 13.91 7.78 -22.25
N ASN A 12 13.27 7.14 -21.25
CA ASN A 12 12.51 7.79 -20.20
C ASN A 12 13.46 8.14 -19.04
N ILE A 13 13.20 9.23 -18.32
CA ILE A 13 13.94 9.51 -17.08
C ILE A 13 13.62 8.37 -16.10
N GLU A 14 14.56 7.45 -15.91
CA GLU A 14 14.44 6.35 -14.95
C GLU A 14 14.67 6.90 -13.54
N THR A 15 13.58 7.33 -12.90
CA THR A 15 13.56 7.55 -11.46
C THR A 15 13.25 6.23 -10.76
N THR A 16 13.56 6.14 -9.47
CA THR A 16 13.13 5.01 -8.65
C THR A 16 11.61 4.84 -8.68
N GLU A 17 10.88 5.96 -8.73
CA GLU A 17 9.43 6.00 -8.87
C GLU A 17 8.94 5.43 -10.21
N SER A 18 9.53 5.82 -11.35
CA SER A 18 9.12 5.26 -12.65
C SER A 18 9.48 3.77 -12.76
N PHE A 19 10.64 3.36 -12.23
CA PHE A 19 11.06 1.96 -12.17
C PHE A 19 10.01 1.06 -11.48
N PHE A 20 9.51 1.47 -10.31
CA PHE A 20 8.52 0.69 -9.55
C PHE A 20 7.11 0.83 -10.12
N SER A 21 6.75 2.01 -10.63
CA SER A 21 5.46 2.24 -11.27
C SER A 21 5.23 1.27 -12.43
N ASP A 22 6.17 1.20 -13.37
CA ASP A 22 6.02 0.38 -14.58
C ASP A 22 5.87 -1.10 -14.25
N ARG A 23 6.66 -1.59 -13.29
CA ARG A 23 6.64 -2.99 -12.83
C ARG A 23 5.36 -3.33 -12.08
N PHE A 24 4.94 -2.46 -11.17
CA PHE A 24 3.74 -2.67 -10.38
C PHE A 24 2.49 -2.68 -11.27
N ILE A 25 2.39 -1.73 -12.19
CA ILE A 25 1.27 -1.63 -13.14
C ILE A 25 1.26 -2.83 -14.08
N LYS A 26 2.42 -3.25 -14.61
CA LYS A 26 2.53 -4.47 -15.43
C LYS A 26 2.08 -5.71 -14.66
N ALA A 27 2.61 -5.92 -13.47
CA ALA A 27 2.25 -7.05 -12.61
C ALA A 27 0.76 -7.09 -12.30
N ARG A 28 0.15 -5.93 -12.05
CA ARG A 28 -1.29 -5.80 -11.83
C ARG A 28 -2.09 -6.26 -13.05
N ILE A 29 -1.75 -5.75 -14.25
CA ILE A 29 -2.43 -6.10 -15.51
C ILE A 29 -2.34 -7.60 -15.78
N GLU A 30 -1.16 -8.19 -15.58
CA GLU A 30 -0.90 -9.60 -15.91
C GLU A 30 -1.42 -10.59 -14.85
N SER A 31 -1.52 -10.18 -13.58
CA SER A 31 -1.98 -11.04 -12.47
C SER A 31 -3.45 -11.45 -12.53
N GLY A 32 -4.23 -10.92 -13.47
CA GLY A 32 -5.65 -11.26 -13.61
C GLY A 32 -6.53 -10.76 -12.46
N HIS A 33 -6.06 -9.78 -11.67
CA HIS A 33 -6.82 -9.10 -10.62
C HIS A 33 -7.25 -7.70 -11.09
N PRO A 34 -8.26 -7.59 -11.97
CA PRO A 34 -8.72 -6.30 -12.49
C PRO A 34 -9.26 -5.41 -11.37
N SER A 35 -9.19 -4.09 -11.56
CA SER A 35 -9.61 -3.07 -10.59
C SER A 35 -11.05 -3.25 -10.09
N ASN A 36 -11.87 -3.86 -10.92
CA ASN A 36 -13.32 -3.86 -10.93
C ASN A 36 -13.97 -5.13 -10.37
N GLU A 37 -13.19 -6.07 -9.79
CA GLU A 37 -13.77 -7.12 -8.95
C GLU A 37 -14.11 -6.56 -7.56
N GLY A 38 -15.36 -6.13 -7.41
CA GLY A 38 -15.91 -5.59 -6.17
C GLY A 38 -16.26 -4.12 -6.29
N LEU A 39 -17.48 -3.78 -5.85
CA LEU A 39 -17.95 -2.40 -5.74
C LEU A 39 -17.13 -1.68 -4.66
N ASP A 40 -16.52 -0.54 -4.98
CA ASP A 40 -15.75 0.24 -4.01
C ASP A 40 -16.70 1.07 -3.12
N LEU A 41 -17.20 0.43 -2.05
CA LEU A 41 -18.17 0.96 -1.09
C LEU A 41 -17.70 2.23 -0.35
N ILE A 42 -16.39 2.53 -0.37
CA ILE A 42 -15.77 3.69 0.32
C ILE A 42 -16.29 5.03 -0.23
N LEU A 43 -16.84 5.03 -1.45
CA LEU A 43 -17.35 6.24 -2.10
C LEU A 43 -18.79 6.59 -1.71
N GLU A 44 -19.50 5.66 -1.07
CA GLU A 44 -20.88 5.88 -0.59
C GLU A 44 -20.92 6.19 0.91
N GLU A 45 -20.02 5.61 1.72
CA GLU A 45 -20.04 5.77 3.17
C GLU A 45 -19.39 7.08 3.66
N ASN A 46 -20.19 7.94 4.31
CA ASN A 46 -19.77 9.17 4.99
C ASN A 46 -19.23 10.30 4.09
N ARG A 47 -19.76 10.43 2.85
CA ARG A 47 -19.54 11.60 1.98
C ARG A 47 -20.81 12.44 1.90
N SER A 48 -20.67 13.76 1.77
CA SER A 48 -21.81 14.62 1.48
C SER A 48 -22.29 14.40 0.04
N SER A 49 -23.60 14.54 -0.18
CA SER A 49 -24.21 14.44 -1.51
C SER A 49 -23.57 15.40 -2.51
N ASP A 50 -23.23 16.62 -2.06
CA ASP A 50 -22.57 17.65 -2.90
C ASP A 50 -21.18 17.23 -3.37
N TRP A 51 -20.39 16.54 -2.53
CA TRP A 51 -19.07 16.07 -2.91
C TRP A 51 -19.16 14.96 -3.96
N GLN A 52 -20.14 14.05 -3.78
CA GLN A 52 -20.39 12.95 -4.70
C GLN A 52 -20.77 13.46 -6.08
N GLU A 53 -21.69 14.44 -6.19
CA GLU A 53 -22.07 15.04 -7.48
C GLU A 53 -20.91 15.73 -8.18
N GLN A 54 -20.07 16.48 -7.44
CA GLN A 54 -18.95 17.22 -8.02
C GLN A 54 -17.82 16.34 -8.55
N HIS A 55 -17.59 15.18 -7.93
CA HIS A 55 -16.45 14.31 -8.25
C HIS A 55 -16.87 13.01 -8.95
N TRP A 56 -18.17 12.80 -9.19
CA TRP A 56 -18.73 11.54 -9.71
C TRP A 56 -18.01 11.02 -10.96
N LYS A 57 -17.73 11.90 -11.93
CA LYS A 57 -17.06 11.51 -13.19
C LYS A 57 -15.62 11.04 -12.96
N GLN A 58 -14.86 11.75 -12.11
CA GLN A 58 -13.46 11.41 -11.79
C GLN A 58 -13.38 10.17 -10.92
N VAL A 59 -14.31 10.02 -9.97
CA VAL A 59 -14.49 8.83 -9.14
C VAL A 59 -14.79 7.63 -10.02
N LYS A 60 -15.75 7.75 -10.96
CA LYS A 60 -16.10 6.67 -11.88
C LYS A 60 -14.96 6.32 -12.84
N ASP A 61 -14.25 7.30 -13.39
CA ASP A 61 -13.09 7.05 -14.26
C ASP A 61 -11.91 6.42 -13.49
N ASN A 62 -11.66 6.82 -12.24
CA ASN A 62 -10.66 6.19 -11.36
C ASN A 62 -11.06 4.76 -10.93
N GLN A 63 -12.34 4.55 -10.60
CA GLN A 63 -12.90 3.23 -10.22
C GLN A 63 -12.98 2.26 -11.41
N LEU A 64 -13.32 2.75 -12.60
CA LEU A 64 -13.53 1.90 -13.79
C LEU A 64 -12.22 1.50 -14.45
N LYS A 65 -11.09 2.15 -14.13
CA LYS A 65 -9.85 1.93 -14.86
C LYS A 65 -8.63 1.64 -14.00
N TYR A 66 -8.35 2.30 -12.86
CA TYR A 66 -7.00 2.16 -12.28
C TYR A 66 -6.78 2.12 -10.74
N ASP A 67 -7.71 2.45 -9.82
CA ASP A 67 -7.34 2.69 -8.39
C ASP A 67 -6.05 3.55 -8.27
N GLU A 68 -5.99 4.63 -9.04
CA GLU A 68 -4.75 5.38 -9.29
C GLU A 68 -4.11 5.90 -8.01
N ASP A 69 -4.93 6.28 -7.02
CA ASP A 69 -4.46 6.72 -5.71
C ASP A 69 -3.72 5.62 -4.95
N VAL A 70 -4.21 4.38 -5.05
CA VAL A 70 -3.54 3.22 -4.44
C VAL A 70 -2.26 2.85 -5.22
N ASN A 71 -2.29 2.91 -6.55
CA ASN A 71 -1.10 2.67 -7.37
C ASN A 71 0.01 3.66 -7.02
N GLN A 72 -0.33 4.95 -7.00
CA GLN A 72 0.61 6.00 -6.67
C GLN A 72 1.17 5.82 -5.25
N TYR A 73 0.32 5.47 -4.28
CA TYR A 73 0.76 5.20 -2.91
C TYR A 73 1.74 4.04 -2.83
N ILE A 74 1.43 2.90 -3.47
CA ILE A 74 2.30 1.71 -3.47
C ILE A 74 3.62 2.01 -4.17
N THR A 75 3.59 2.67 -5.33
CA THR A 75 4.80 3.09 -6.05
C THR A 75 5.71 3.93 -5.16
N LEU A 76 5.18 4.96 -4.50
CA LEU A 76 5.96 5.81 -3.60
C LEU A 76 6.51 5.02 -2.40
N THR A 77 5.71 4.09 -1.86
CA THR A 77 6.12 3.21 -0.76
C THR A 77 7.28 2.30 -1.16
N LEU A 78 7.25 1.75 -2.38
CA LEU A 78 8.35 0.95 -2.95
C LEU A 78 9.60 1.81 -3.19
N SER A 79 9.44 3.01 -3.73
CA SER A 79 10.55 3.93 -3.93
C SER A 79 11.19 4.39 -2.62
N ASP A 80 10.40 4.54 -1.56
CA ASP A 80 10.90 4.92 -0.25
C ASP A 80 11.65 3.78 0.46
N LEU A 81 11.39 2.51 0.11
CA LEU A 81 12.13 1.35 0.65
C LEU A 81 13.64 1.43 0.38
N VAL A 82 14.01 1.93 -0.81
CA VAL A 82 15.41 2.03 -1.24
C VAL A 82 16.09 3.34 -0.78
N LYS A 83 15.36 4.25 -0.11
CA LYS A 83 15.90 5.52 0.40
C LYS A 83 16.38 5.35 1.85
N ALA A 84 17.65 5.68 2.12
CA ALA A 84 18.28 5.51 3.44
C ALA A 84 17.58 6.24 4.60
N ARG A 85 16.96 7.41 4.36
CA ARG A 85 16.27 8.21 5.38
C ARG A 85 14.98 7.53 5.90
N SER A 86 14.32 6.76 5.04
CA SER A 86 13.10 6.03 5.36
C SER A 86 13.39 4.85 6.28
N GLN A 87 14.54 4.18 6.09
CA GLN A 87 14.95 3.01 6.88
C GLN A 87 15.12 3.32 8.38
N THR A 88 15.58 4.52 8.74
CA THR A 88 15.74 4.92 10.15
C THR A 88 14.39 5.07 10.88
N LEU A 89 13.37 5.59 10.21
CA LEU A 89 12.02 5.72 10.77
C LEU A 89 11.32 4.36 10.86
N ILE A 90 11.49 3.55 9.81
CA ILE A 90 11.01 2.17 9.70
C ILE A 90 11.54 1.33 10.88
N ASN A 91 12.85 1.33 11.13
CA ASN A 91 13.45 0.56 12.22
C ASN A 91 13.00 0.99 13.63
N LYS A 92 12.52 2.22 13.79
CA LYS A 92 12.06 2.75 15.08
C LYS A 92 10.66 2.26 15.46
N TYR A 93 9.79 2.03 14.47
CA TYR A 93 8.35 1.82 14.69
C TYR A 93 7.82 0.48 14.17
N ILE A 94 8.60 -0.26 13.37
CA ILE A 94 8.25 -1.62 12.98
C ILE A 94 8.26 -2.53 14.19
N VAL A 95 7.17 -3.26 14.36
CA VAL A 95 7.12 -4.42 15.26
C VAL A 95 7.36 -5.70 14.48
N SER A 96 7.84 -6.74 15.16
CA SER A 96 7.87 -8.08 14.58
C SER A 96 6.46 -8.49 14.14
N MET A 97 6.34 -9.35 13.13
CA MET A 97 5.02 -9.77 12.63
C MET A 97 4.15 -10.41 13.73
N GLU A 98 4.77 -11.05 14.72
CA GLU A 98 4.12 -11.69 15.86
C GLU A 98 3.62 -10.69 16.92
N ALA A 99 4.24 -9.50 16.99
CA ALA A 99 3.92 -8.47 17.97
C ALA A 99 2.80 -7.52 17.50
N ASP A 100 2.03 -6.96 18.43
CA ASP A 100 0.92 -6.06 18.09
C ASP A 100 1.34 -4.58 18.14
N ALA A 101 1.34 -3.92 16.98
CA ALA A 101 1.54 -2.47 16.86
C ALA A 101 0.50 -1.66 17.66
N GLY A 102 -0.66 -2.25 17.97
CA GLY A 102 -1.68 -1.68 18.84
C GLY A 102 -1.15 -1.34 20.24
N GLN A 103 -0.24 -2.14 20.79
CA GLN A 103 0.36 -1.85 22.10
C GLN A 103 1.23 -0.58 22.06
N ILE A 104 2.08 -0.44 21.04
CA ILE A 104 2.90 0.77 20.83
C ILE A 104 2.00 1.99 20.57
N ALA A 105 0.91 1.81 19.82
CA ALA A 105 -0.05 2.87 19.55
C ALA A 105 -0.83 3.27 20.82
N LEU A 106 -1.14 2.35 21.72
CA LEU A 106 -1.80 2.66 23.00
C LEU A 106 -0.89 3.47 23.93
N GLU A 107 0.41 3.14 23.97
CA GLU A 107 1.41 3.90 24.71
C GLU A 107 1.70 5.27 24.09
N ALA A 108 1.40 5.45 22.80
CA ALA A 108 1.49 6.74 22.14
C ALA A 108 0.31 7.65 22.52
N SER A 109 0.57 8.62 23.40
CA SER A 109 -0.39 9.65 23.79
C SER A 109 -0.79 10.61 22.66
N ASP A 110 0.04 10.71 21.62
CA ASP A 110 -0.14 11.61 20.48
C ASP A 110 -0.81 10.88 19.30
N ARG A 111 -1.93 11.43 18.82
CA ARG A 111 -2.70 10.92 17.67
C ARG A 111 -1.83 10.82 16.42
N SER A 112 -0.92 11.76 16.21
CA SER A 112 0.02 11.75 15.07
C SER A 112 0.97 10.56 15.13
N LYS A 113 1.41 10.17 16.33
CA LYS A 113 2.25 8.99 16.53
C LYS A 113 1.47 7.71 16.27
N LYS A 114 0.21 7.61 16.69
CA LYS A 114 -0.66 6.45 16.38
C LYS A 114 -0.78 6.24 14.88
N PHE A 115 -1.07 7.31 14.14
CA PHE A 115 -1.10 7.27 12.68
C PHE A 115 0.20 6.75 12.08
N ILE A 116 1.35 7.29 12.52
CA ILE A 116 2.68 6.88 12.02
C ILE A 116 2.95 5.39 12.31
N VAL A 117 2.68 4.93 13.54
CA VAL A 117 2.89 3.53 13.96
C VAL A 117 2.06 2.59 13.10
N TYR A 118 0.75 2.86 12.95
CA TYR A 118 -0.11 2.00 12.14
C TYR A 118 0.28 2.01 10.66
N ARG A 119 0.58 3.18 10.08
CA ARG A 119 1.00 3.28 8.68
C ARG A 119 2.27 2.49 8.41
N ILE A 120 3.32 2.71 9.20
CA ILE A 120 4.62 2.04 9.02
C ILE A 120 4.46 0.52 9.11
N ASN A 121 3.67 0.03 10.07
CA ASN A 121 3.45 -1.40 10.20
C ASN A 121 2.58 -1.94 9.06
N ALA A 122 1.55 -1.22 8.62
CA ALA A 122 0.75 -1.63 7.46
C ALA A 122 1.60 -1.75 6.18
N ASP A 123 2.44 -0.73 5.88
CA ASP A 123 3.35 -0.73 4.75
C ASP A 123 4.36 -1.87 4.85
N TYR A 124 4.93 -2.12 6.04
CA TYR A 124 5.81 -3.25 6.28
C TYR A 124 5.13 -4.59 5.98
N PHE A 125 3.91 -4.80 6.46
CA PHE A 125 3.16 -6.03 6.19
C PHE A 125 2.88 -6.20 4.69
N LEU A 126 2.46 -5.13 4.01
CA LEU A 126 2.20 -5.15 2.57
C LEU A 126 3.46 -5.57 1.77
N LEU A 127 4.59 -4.91 2.03
CA LEU A 127 5.85 -5.17 1.33
C LEU A 127 6.46 -6.52 1.71
N ASN A 128 6.40 -6.88 2.99
CA ASN A 128 7.02 -8.10 3.48
C ASN A 128 6.27 -9.34 2.97
N LEU A 129 4.94 -9.34 3.04
CA LEU A 129 4.11 -10.43 2.50
C LEU A 129 4.09 -10.45 0.97
N GLY A 130 4.17 -9.27 0.33
CA GLY A 130 4.12 -9.09 -1.11
C GLY A 130 5.43 -9.38 -1.83
N LEU A 131 6.56 -8.93 -1.29
CA LEU A 131 7.86 -8.93 -1.99
C LEU A 131 8.97 -9.65 -1.22
N LEU A 132 9.10 -9.42 0.08
CA LEU A 132 10.32 -9.81 0.78
C LEU A 132 10.32 -11.28 1.25
N ARG A 133 9.16 -11.83 1.62
CA ARG A 133 9.07 -13.24 2.06
C ARG A 133 9.28 -14.22 0.92
N SER A 134 10.11 -15.22 1.20
CA SER A 134 10.48 -16.31 0.30
C SER A 134 9.57 -17.54 0.45
N ASP A 135 8.78 -17.65 1.52
CA ASP A 135 7.88 -18.78 1.75
C ASP A 135 6.46 -18.51 1.24
N THR A 136 5.89 -19.48 0.53
CA THR A 136 4.71 -19.24 -0.30
C THR A 136 3.39 -19.29 0.44
N ASN A 137 3.19 -20.06 1.52
CA ASN A 137 1.81 -20.31 2.02
C ASN A 137 1.61 -20.50 3.54
N ALA A 138 2.65 -20.50 4.39
CA ALA A 138 2.53 -21.11 5.73
C ALA A 138 1.89 -20.23 6.82
N LEU A 139 1.81 -18.91 6.63
CA LEU A 139 1.28 -17.96 7.64
C LEU A 139 0.15 -17.09 7.05
N GLY A 140 -0.54 -17.63 6.03
CA GLY A 140 -1.15 -16.91 4.91
C GLY A 140 -2.31 -15.97 5.21
N ASP A 141 -3.14 -16.21 6.23
CA ASP A 141 -4.38 -15.43 6.41
C ASP A 141 -4.32 -14.47 7.62
N ALA A 142 -3.77 -14.91 8.76
CA ALA A 142 -3.75 -14.11 9.99
C ALA A 142 -2.94 -12.79 9.85
N TYR A 143 -1.87 -12.80 9.06
CA TYR A 143 -1.08 -11.59 8.81
C TYR A 143 -1.67 -10.68 7.73
N ILE A 144 -2.48 -11.25 6.83
CA ILE A 144 -3.26 -10.47 5.86
C ILE A 144 -4.28 -9.63 6.62
N ASP A 145 -5.02 -10.24 7.55
CA ASP A 145 -6.01 -9.53 8.37
C ASP A 145 -5.35 -8.42 9.19
N LYS A 146 -4.15 -8.69 9.71
CA LYS A 146 -3.36 -7.72 10.50
C LYS A 146 -2.89 -6.52 9.67
N GLY A 147 -2.38 -6.75 8.46
CA GLY A 147 -1.99 -5.67 7.54
C GLY A 147 -3.19 -4.80 7.13
N GLY A 148 -4.31 -5.43 6.80
CA GLY A 148 -5.57 -4.74 6.52
C GLY A 148 -6.07 -3.92 7.71
N PHE A 149 -6.03 -4.49 8.91
CA PHE A 149 -6.41 -3.81 10.16
C PHE A 149 -5.53 -2.58 10.45
N TYR A 150 -4.23 -2.66 10.21
CA TYR A 150 -3.33 -1.52 10.42
C TYR A 150 -3.60 -0.38 9.43
N TYR A 151 -3.92 -0.67 8.17
CA TYR A 151 -4.36 0.38 7.25
C TYR A 151 -5.69 1.03 7.69
N SER A 152 -6.66 0.24 8.15
CA SER A 152 -7.92 0.79 8.70
C SER A 152 -7.67 1.68 9.92
N SER A 153 -6.79 1.24 10.81
CA SER A 153 -6.41 1.98 12.03
C SER A 153 -5.64 3.27 11.71
N ALA A 154 -4.78 3.25 10.69
CA ALA A 154 -4.09 4.42 10.19
C ALA A 154 -5.09 5.42 9.57
N ALA A 155 -6.05 4.95 8.76
CA ALA A 155 -7.08 5.79 8.18
C ALA A 155 -7.93 6.48 9.25
N SER A 156 -8.40 5.72 10.25
CA SER A 156 -9.17 6.26 11.39
C SER A 156 -8.37 7.30 12.17
N SER A 157 -7.11 7.00 12.50
CA SER A 157 -6.22 7.94 13.20
C SER A 157 -6.02 9.23 12.40
N LEU A 158 -5.84 9.12 11.08
CA LEU A 158 -5.67 10.28 10.21
C LEU A 158 -6.94 11.14 10.13
N LYS A 159 -8.11 10.51 10.09
CA LYS A 159 -9.39 11.23 10.12
C LYS A 159 -9.58 12.01 11.42
N GLU A 160 -9.18 11.43 12.55
CA GLU A 160 -9.22 12.12 13.84
C GLU A 160 -8.26 13.32 13.91
N ILE A 161 -7.08 13.21 13.29
CA ILE A 161 -6.09 14.31 13.24
C ILE A 161 -6.61 15.47 12.38
N LEU A 162 -7.17 15.15 11.21
CA LEU A 162 -7.61 16.15 10.23
C LEU A 162 -9.05 16.64 10.46
N GLY A 163 -9.79 16.03 11.40
CA GLY A 163 -11.20 16.34 11.63
C GLY A 163 -12.14 15.85 10.53
N GLY A 164 -11.70 14.90 9.69
CA GLY A 164 -12.48 14.41 8.56
C GLY A 164 -11.70 13.56 7.56
N ARG A 165 -12.36 13.16 6.47
CA ARG A 165 -11.75 12.34 5.40
C ARG A 165 -10.75 13.17 4.59
N SER A 166 -9.67 12.53 4.20
CA SER A 166 -8.66 13.02 3.24
C SER A 166 -8.34 11.95 2.21
N THR A 167 -7.82 12.35 1.05
CA THR A 167 -7.38 11.42 -0.01
C THR A 167 -6.52 10.29 0.55
N LEU A 168 -5.54 10.63 1.39
CA LEU A 168 -4.65 9.64 2.01
C LEU A 168 -5.42 8.67 2.93
N SER A 169 -6.37 9.17 3.74
CA SER A 169 -7.19 8.28 4.58
C SER A 169 -8.10 7.37 3.74
N ASP A 170 -8.58 7.84 2.59
CA ASP A 170 -9.40 7.03 1.69
C ASP A 170 -8.58 5.94 1.01
N THR A 171 -7.37 6.29 0.53
CA THR A 171 -6.42 5.33 -0.04
C THR A 171 -6.05 4.24 0.97
N MET A 172 -5.84 4.61 2.24
CA MET A 172 -5.59 3.63 3.30
C MET A 172 -6.81 2.72 3.55
N GLU A 173 -8.04 3.22 3.51
CA GLU A 173 -9.22 2.36 3.62
C GLU A 173 -9.36 1.40 2.43
N LYS A 174 -9.05 1.86 1.21
CA LYS A 174 -9.03 0.99 0.02
C LYS A 174 -7.99 -0.11 0.18
N LEU A 175 -6.78 0.25 0.59
CA LEU A 175 -5.70 -0.70 0.90
C LEU A 175 -6.11 -1.68 2.00
N SER A 176 -6.84 -1.24 3.02
CA SER A 176 -7.36 -2.11 4.06
C SER A 176 -8.34 -3.14 3.51
N ARG A 177 -9.35 -2.70 2.76
CA ARG A 177 -10.41 -3.58 2.21
C ARG A 177 -9.88 -4.54 1.13
N GLN A 178 -8.88 -4.11 0.38
CA GLN A 178 -8.30 -4.85 -0.74
C GLN A 178 -6.88 -5.34 -0.44
N PHE A 179 -6.51 -5.50 0.83
CA PHE A 179 -5.13 -5.81 1.23
C PHE A 179 -4.59 -7.08 0.54
N VAL A 180 -5.38 -8.15 0.54
CA VAL A 180 -5.08 -9.42 -0.13
C VAL A 180 -4.74 -9.21 -1.61
N LYS A 181 -5.54 -8.39 -2.31
CA LYS A 181 -5.40 -8.12 -3.75
C LYS A 181 -4.02 -7.52 -4.02
N TYR A 182 -3.64 -6.48 -3.27
CA TYR A 182 -2.36 -5.81 -3.47
C TYR A 182 -1.16 -6.66 -3.05
N VAL A 183 -1.28 -7.49 -2.01
CA VAL A 183 -0.26 -8.50 -1.67
C VAL A 183 -0.06 -9.48 -2.83
N ARG A 184 -1.14 -9.97 -3.47
CA ARG A 184 -1.04 -10.89 -4.62
C ARG A 184 -0.40 -10.23 -5.83
N ILE A 185 -0.73 -8.98 -6.12
CA ILE A 185 -0.10 -8.21 -7.21
C ILE A 185 1.40 -8.06 -6.97
N LEU A 186 1.81 -7.70 -5.75
CA LEU A 186 3.22 -7.58 -5.39
C LEU A 186 3.94 -8.93 -5.50
N ARG A 187 3.31 -10.04 -5.07
CA ARG A 187 3.88 -11.38 -5.24
C ARG A 187 4.07 -11.76 -6.69
N TYR A 188 3.08 -11.44 -7.53
CA TYR A 188 3.22 -11.62 -8.97
C TYR A 188 4.40 -10.80 -9.50
N MET A 189 4.50 -9.52 -9.15
CA MET A 189 5.62 -8.64 -9.53
C MET A 189 6.96 -9.28 -9.20
N LYS A 190 7.15 -9.71 -7.94
CA LYS A 190 8.35 -10.42 -7.47
C LYS A 190 8.67 -11.64 -8.34
N ASN A 191 7.68 -12.49 -8.58
CA ASN A 191 7.89 -13.76 -9.26
C ASN A 191 8.04 -13.64 -10.78
N SER A 192 7.57 -12.52 -11.35
CA SER A 192 7.57 -12.25 -12.81
C SER A 192 8.78 -11.45 -13.28
N ASP A 193 9.51 -10.77 -12.39
CA ASP A 193 10.60 -9.87 -12.73
C ASP A 193 11.93 -10.36 -12.15
N SER A 194 12.90 -10.58 -13.04
CA SER A 194 14.24 -11.07 -12.70
C SER A 194 15.03 -10.16 -11.75
N ASN A 195 14.64 -8.89 -11.58
CA ASN A 195 15.30 -7.97 -10.66
C ASN A 195 15.02 -8.26 -9.18
N PHE A 196 14.07 -9.16 -8.87
CA PHE A 196 13.75 -9.58 -7.51
C PHE A 196 14.26 -11.00 -7.17
N PHE A 197 15.03 -11.61 -8.08
CA PHE A 197 15.66 -12.94 -7.92
C PHE A 197 17.18 -12.85 -7.74
#